data_AF-A0A6P2ERF2-F1
#
_entry.id   AF-A0A6P2ERF2-F1
#
_cell.length_a   1.000
_cell.length_b   1.000
_cell.length_c   1.000
_cell.angle_alpha   90.00
_cell.angle_beta   90.00
_cell.angle_gamma   90.00
#
_symmetry.space_group_name_H-M   'P 1'
#
loop_
_entity.id
_entity.type
_entity.pdbx_description
1 polymer ?
#
loop_
_entity_poly.entity_id
_entity_poly.type
_entity_poly.pdbx_seq_one_letter_code
_entity_poly.pdbx_strand_id
1 'polypeptide(L)' 'MRTTVTLDDELLSQARTFTGIQENSALIQQALKTLVQREAARRLARLGGSAPGLQAAPRRRGKGANDPR' A
#
# COMPACT_ATOMS: atom_id res chain seq x y z
N MET A 1 17.16 11.27 4.15
CA MET A 1 17.26 12.70 3.78
C MET A 1 16.34 13.48 4.70
N ARG A 2 16.78 14.65 5.21
CA ARG A 2 15.93 15.56 5.99
C ARG A 2 15.58 16.74 5.10
N THR A 3 14.30 17.09 5.05
CA THR A 3 13.78 18.14 4.16
C THR A 3 12.72 18.92 4.92
N THR A 4 12.70 20.24 4.72
CA THR A 4 11.67 21.13 5.25
C THR A 4 10.72 21.46 4.12
N VAL A 5 9.41 21.31 4.35
CA VAL A 5 8.36 21.60 3.38
C VAL A 5 7.27 22.43 4.05
N THR A 6 6.70 23.37 3.32
CA THR A 6 5.53 24.13 3.76
C THR A 6 4.27 23.36 3.38
N LEU A 7 3.35 23.18 4.33
CA LEU A 7 2.12 22.42 4.16
C LEU A 7 0.95 23.25 4.70
N ASP A 8 -0.24 22.96 4.19
CA ASP A 8 -1.50 23.52 4.69
C ASP A 8 -1.88 22.84 6.02
N ASP A 9 -2.10 23.64 7.06
CA ASP A 9 -2.44 23.16 8.42
C ASP A 9 -3.82 22.51 8.49
N GLU A 10 -4.80 22.98 7.70
CA GLU A 10 -6.13 22.37 7.65
C GLU A 10 -6.06 20.98 7.04
N LEU A 11 -5.30 20.82 5.95
CA LEU A 11 -5.06 19.52 5.32
C LEU A 11 -4.35 18.56 6.27
N LEU A 12 -3.34 19.06 7.00
CA LEU A 12 -2.61 18.25 7.98
C LEU A 12 -3.52 17.80 9.13
N SER A 13 -4.37 18.70 9.62
CA SER A 13 -5.35 18.43 10.67
C SER A 13 -6.34 17.35 10.23
N GLN A 14 -6.95 17.51 9.05
CA GLN A 14 -7.86 16.51 8.48
C GLN A 14 -7.17 15.14 8.33
N ALA A 15 -5.97 15.12 7.78
CA ALA A 15 -5.22 13.89 7.60
C ALA A 15 -4.94 13.18 8.94
N ARG A 16 -4.61 13.92 10.00
CA ARG A 16 -4.47 13.35 11.36
C ARG A 16 -5.79 12.79 11.89
N THR A 17 -6.90 13.50 11.71
CA THR A 17 -8.23 13.05 12.14
C THR A 17 -8.64 11.75 11.44
N PHE A 18 -8.43 11.65 10.12
CA PHE A 18 -8.84 10.47 9.35
C PHE A 18 -7.88 9.28 9.49
N THR A 19 -6.58 9.52 9.67
CA THR A 19 -5.57 8.44 9.74
C THR A 19 -5.23 8.02 11.17
N GLY A 20 -5.48 8.88 12.16
CA GLY A 20 -5.04 8.72 13.55
C GLY A 20 -3.54 8.96 13.77
N ILE A 21 -2.76 9.24 12.72
CA ILE A 21 -1.31 9.40 12.81
C ILE A 21 -0.98 10.83 13.24
N GLN A 22 -0.46 11.01 14.47
CA GLN A 22 -0.15 12.33 15.01
C GLN A 22 1.23 12.86 14.61
N GLU A 23 2.19 11.95 14.39
CA GLU A 23 3.57 12.31 14.07
C GLU A 23 3.69 12.74 12.59
N ASN A 24 4.18 13.96 12.33
CA ASN A 24 4.26 14.54 10.98
C ASN A 24 5.11 13.71 10.01
N SER A 25 6.27 13.26 10.45
CA SER A 25 7.17 12.40 9.69
C SER A 25 6.47 11.09 9.27
N ALA A 26 5.77 10.44 10.21
CA ALA A 26 5.04 9.21 9.95
C ALA A 26 3.86 9.46 8.99
N LEU A 27 3.11 10.54 9.17
CA LEU A 27 2.00 10.92 8.31
C LEU A 27 2.46 11.18 6.88
N ILE A 28 3.53 11.95 6.70
CA ILE A 28 4.11 12.26 5.40
C ILE A 28 4.67 10.99 4.74
N GLN A 29 5.38 10.14 5.49
CA GLN A 29 5.92 8.90 4.96
C GLN A 29 4.78 7.97 4.49
N GLN A 30 3.70 7.87 5.27
CA GLN A 30 2.54 7.07 4.90
C GLN A 30 1.84 7.65 3.66
N ALA A 31 1.64 8.96 3.59
CA ALA A 31 1.03 9.61 2.44
C ALA A 31 1.81 9.32 1.13
N LEU A 32 3.14 9.38 1.18
CA LEU A 32 3.99 9.04 0.04
C LEU A 32 3.88 7.56 -0.35
N LYS A 33 3.91 6.64 0.62
CA LYS A 33 3.71 5.20 0.37
C LYS A 33 2.35 4.94 -0.30
N THR A 34 1.29 5.53 0.23
CA THR A 34 -0.06 5.38 -0.31
C THR A 34 -0.17 5.94 -1.73
N LEU A 35 0.47 7.08 -2.02
CA LEU A 35 0.51 7.64 -3.37
C LEU A 35 1.19 6.69 -4.37
N VAL A 36 2.34 6.13 -3.99
CA VAL A 36 3.06 5.14 -4.80
C VAL A 36 2.21 3.90 -5.04
N GLN A 37 1.59 3.35 -4.00
CA GLN A 37 0.72 2.19 -4.11
C GLN A 37 -0.46 2.44 -5.05
N ARG A 38 -1.12 3.60 -4.93
CA ARG A 38 -2.25 3.98 -5.79
C ARG A 38 -1.84 4.06 -7.26
N GLU A 39 -0.69 4.66 -7.55
CA GLU A 39 -0.21 4.79 -8.92
C GLU A 39 0.29 3.45 -9.48
N ALA A 40 0.95 2.63 -8.68
CA ALA A 40 1.33 1.28 -9.06
C ALA A 40 0.09 0.45 -9.39
N ALA A 41 -0.96 0.50 -8.57
CA ALA A 41 -2.22 -0.19 -8.84
C ALA A 41 -2.87 0.29 -10.14
N ARG A 42 -2.89 1.61 -10.41
CA ARG A 42 -3.38 2.16 -11.68
C ARG A 42 -2.59 1.64 -12.88
N ARG A 43 -1.26 1.62 -12.79
CA ARG A 43 -0.38 1.10 -13.86
C ARG A 43 -0.62 -0.39 -14.09
N LEU A 44 -0.70 -1.18 -13.03
CA LEU A 44 -1.00 -2.61 -13.10
C LEU A 44 -2.39 -2.88 -13.72
N ALA A 45 -3.41 -2.11 -13.33
CA ALA A 45 -4.74 -2.24 -13.90
C ALA A 45 -4.74 -1.93 -15.42
N ARG A 46 -3.97 -0.93 -15.86
CA ARG A 46 -3.80 -0.60 -17.29
C ARG A 46 -3.07 -1.68 -18.08
N LEU A 47 -2.26 -2.50 -17.43
CA LEU A 47 -1.67 -3.66 -18.10
C LEU A 47 -2.74 -4.67 -18.53
N GLY A 48 -3.97 -4.59 -18.00
CA GLY A 48 -5.14 -5.25 -18.61
C GLY A 48 -5.01 -6.77 -18.74
N GLY A 49 -4.24 -7.41 -17.84
CA GLY A 49 -3.91 -8.83 -17.99
C GLY A 49 -2.91 -9.08 -19.12
N SER A 50 -1.92 -8.20 -19.30
CA SER A 50 -0.82 -8.27 -20.28
C SER A 50 -0.06 -9.60 -20.33
N ALA A 51 -0.31 -10.48 -19.36
CA ALA A 51 0.05 -11.89 -19.42
C ALA A 51 -1.23 -12.75 -19.31
N PRO A 52 -2.03 -12.86 -20.39
CA PRO A 52 -3.30 -13.60 -20.35
C PRO A 52 -3.10 -15.12 -20.25
N GLY A 53 -1.90 -15.61 -20.61
CA GLY A 53 -1.49 -17.01 -20.43
C GLY A 53 -0.80 -17.30 -19.09
N LEU A 54 -0.75 -16.35 -18.17
CA LEU A 54 -0.06 -16.54 -16.89
C LEU A 54 -0.87 -17.48 -15.99
N GLN A 55 -0.31 -18.65 -15.72
CA GLN A 55 -0.92 -19.64 -14.83
C GLN A 55 -0.64 -19.25 -13.37
N ALA A 56 -1.67 -19.27 -12.53
CA ALA A 56 -1.50 -19.03 -11.09
C ALA A 56 -0.54 -20.07 -10.49
N ALA A 57 0.40 -19.62 -9.65
CA ALA A 57 1.29 -20.53 -8.96
C ALA A 57 0.49 -21.56 -8.14
N PRO A 58 0.93 -22.84 -8.06
CA PRO A 58 0.25 -23.85 -7.27
C PRO A 58 0.03 -23.38 -5.83
N ARG A 59 -1.21 -23.48 -5.34
CA ARG A 59 -1.52 -23.07 -3.97
C ARG A 59 -0.81 -24.02 -3.01
N ARG A 60 0.15 -23.52 -2.22
CA ARG A 60 0.76 -24.31 -1.13
C ARG A 60 -0.29 -24.56 -0.06
N ARG A 61 -1.00 -25.69 -0.14
CA ARG A 61 -1.80 -26.20 0.98
C ARG A 61 -0.79 -26.62 2.04
N GLY A 62 -0.70 -25.88 3.15
CA GLY A 62 -0.03 -26.42 4.34
C GLY A 62 -0.66 -27.76 4.72
N LYS A 63 0.13 -28.69 5.27
CA LYS A 63 -0.33 -29.96 5.85
C LYS A 63 -1.61 -29.64 6.64
N GLY A 64 -2.76 -30.09 6.15
CA GLY A 64 -4.02 -29.89 6.87
C GLY A 64 -3.84 -30.45 8.28
N ALA A 65 -4.49 -29.87 9.27
CA ALA A 65 -4.38 -30.26 10.69
C ALA A 65 -4.73 -31.74 11.00
N ASN A 66 -5.01 -32.57 9.98
CA ASN A 66 -5.36 -33.99 10.05
C ASN A 66 -4.48 -34.85 9.12
N ASP A 67 -3.16 -34.82 9.27
CA ASP A 67 -2.28 -35.81 8.61
C ASP A 67 -1.53 -36.63 9.67
N PRO A 68 -2.01 -37.86 9.97
CA PRO A 68 -1.49 -38.74 11.02
C PRO A 68 -0.40 -39.69 10.47
N ARG A 69 0.63 -39.13 9.84
CA ARG A 69 1.89 -39.82 9.58
C ARG A 69 3.02 -39.19 10.37
#